data_AF-C9QJZ8-F1
#
_entry.id   AF-C9QJZ8-F1
#
_cell.length_a   1.000
_cell.length_b   1.000
_cell.length_c   1.000
_cell.angle_alpha   90.00
_cell.angle_beta   90.00
_cell.angle_gamma   90.00
#
_symmetry.space_group_name_H-M   'P 1'
#
loop_
_entity.id
_entity.type
_entity.pdbx_description
1 polymer ?
#
loop_
_entity_poly.entity_id
_entity_poly.type
_entity_poly.pdbx_seq_one_letter_code
_entity_poly.pdbx_strand_id
1 'polypeptide(L)'
;MNNVTELIELATKNGLDTSVLEAIGFDNVEGFPNYQRHNISGLYRNKNTHRVLKPNAKGQVRLIANSAEGKKVKWVMQAKAS
;
A
#
# COMPACT_ATOMS: atom_id res chain seq x y z
N MET A 1 5.12 -11.96 -17.02
CA MET A 1 4.43 -11.40 -15.85
C MET A 1 4.75 -12.32 -14.70
N ASN A 2 5.53 -11.89 -13.71
CA ASN A 2 5.89 -12.75 -12.60
C ASN A 2 4.67 -12.90 -11.68
N ASN A 3 4.12 -14.11 -11.64
CA ASN A 3 2.95 -14.44 -10.84
C ASN A 3 3.43 -14.58 -9.39
N VAL A 4 3.17 -13.59 -8.55
CA VAL A 4 3.64 -13.55 -7.14
C VAL A 4 3.27 -14.83 -6.39
N THR A 5 2.17 -15.46 -6.76
CA THR A 5 1.72 -16.77 -6.25
C THR A 5 2.76 -17.88 -6.48
N GLU A 6 3.34 -17.97 -7.68
CA GLU A 6 4.35 -19.01 -8.00
C GLU A 6 5.64 -18.81 -7.19
N LEU A 7 5.99 -17.55 -6.88
CA LEU A 7 7.16 -17.23 -6.06
C LEU A 7 6.92 -17.58 -4.58
N ILE A 8 5.70 -17.40 -4.07
CA ILE A 8 5.30 -17.79 -2.71
C ILE A 8 5.31 -19.32 -2.57
N GLU A 9 4.75 -20.03 -3.55
CA GLU A 9 4.77 -21.51 -3.56
C GLU A 9 6.20 -22.05 -3.61
N LEU A 10 7.06 -21.45 -4.44
CA LEU A 10 8.47 -21.83 -4.54
C LEU A 10 9.24 -21.54 -3.23
N ALA A 11 9.02 -20.39 -2.60
CA ALA A 11 9.68 -20.06 -1.33
C ALA A 11 9.25 -21.00 -0.20
N THR A 12 7.96 -21.28 -0.08
CA THR A 12 7.42 -22.27 0.87
C THR A 12 8.05 -23.64 0.64
N LYS A 13 8.13 -24.10 -0.62
CA LYS A 13 8.74 -25.39 -0.97
C LYS A 13 10.22 -25.48 -0.61
N ASN A 14 10.93 -24.35 -0.61
CA ASN A 14 12.34 -24.28 -0.26
C ASN A 14 12.60 -23.92 1.22
N GLY A 15 11.54 -23.84 2.05
CA GLY A 15 11.67 -23.49 3.47
C GLY A 15 12.16 -22.05 3.71
N LEU A 16 11.98 -21.16 2.74
CA LEU A 16 12.31 -19.74 2.86
C LEU A 16 11.18 -19.01 3.59
N ASP A 17 11.54 -18.02 4.40
CA ASP A 17 10.58 -17.18 5.11
C ASP A 17 9.72 -16.37 4.13
N THR A 18 8.47 -16.78 3.98
CA THR A 18 7.48 -16.14 3.09
C THR A 18 7.03 -14.78 3.61
N SER A 19 7.34 -14.41 4.86
CA SER A 19 7.03 -13.10 5.43
C SER A 19 7.66 -11.97 4.61
N VAL A 20 8.82 -12.22 3.99
CA VAL A 20 9.51 -11.28 3.10
C VAL A 20 8.77 -11.11 1.78
N LEU A 21 8.06 -12.14 1.30
CA LEU A 21 7.24 -12.09 0.08
C LEU A 21 5.87 -11.45 0.34
N GLU A 22 5.27 -11.68 1.50
CA GLU A 22 4.08 -10.94 1.95
C GLU A 22 4.39 -9.45 2.17
N ALA A 23 5.61 -9.13 2.57
CA ALA A 23 6.10 -7.75 2.69
C ALA A 23 6.26 -7.01 1.34
N ILE A 24 6.03 -7.65 0.19
CA ILE A 24 6.05 -7.01 -1.15
C ILE A 24 4.65 -6.55 -1.57
N GLY A 25 3.75 -6.42 -0.60
CA GLY A 25 2.33 -6.11 -0.80
C GLY A 25 1.92 -4.68 -0.48
N PHE A 26 0.61 -4.46 -0.57
CA PHE A 26 -0.08 -3.23 -0.21
C PHE A 26 -1.01 -3.49 0.98
N ASP A 27 -0.71 -2.91 2.13
CA ASP A 27 -1.52 -3.06 3.34
C ASP A 27 -2.56 -1.94 3.46
N ASN A 28 -3.73 -2.27 4.04
CA ASN A 28 -4.77 -1.28 4.26
C ASN A 28 -4.30 -0.20 5.25
N VAL A 29 -4.64 1.06 4.95
CA VAL A 29 -4.33 2.16 5.87
C VAL A 29 -5.39 2.25 6.95
N GLU A 30 -4.99 2.15 8.21
CA GLU A 30 -5.88 2.21 9.36
C GLU A 30 -6.74 3.49 9.38
N GLY A 31 -8.05 3.34 9.53
CA GLY A 31 -9.01 4.44 9.49
C GLY A 31 -9.22 5.07 8.11
N PHE A 32 -8.60 4.51 7.06
CA PHE A 32 -8.69 4.97 5.67
C PHE A 32 -8.91 3.77 4.72
N PRO A 33 -10.08 3.10 4.77
CA PRO A 33 -10.32 1.79 4.14
C PRO A 33 -10.18 1.78 2.61
N ASN A 34 -10.27 2.95 1.98
CA ASN A 34 -10.12 3.11 0.52
C ASN A 34 -8.66 3.20 0.07
N TYR A 35 -7.69 3.12 0.98
CA TYR A 35 -6.28 3.32 0.67
C TYR A 35 -5.44 2.16 1.16
N GLN A 36 -4.38 1.89 0.41
CA GLN A 36 -3.34 0.96 0.82
C GLN A 36 -1.97 1.62 0.69
N ARG A 37 -1.02 1.16 1.51
CA ARG A 37 0.39 1.57 1.46
C ARG A 37 1.24 0.38 1.03
N HIS A 38 2.11 0.58 0.06
CA HIS A 38 3.10 -0.42 -0.32
C HIS A 38 4.14 -0.56 0.79
N ASN A 39 4.39 -1.79 1.21
CA ASN A 39 5.16 -2.09 2.42
C ASN A 39 6.65 -1.73 2.26
N ILE A 40 7.20 -1.88 1.04
CA ILE A 40 8.60 -1.55 0.75
C ILE A 40 8.76 -0.07 0.35
N SER A 41 8.05 0.35 -0.71
CA SER A 41 8.26 1.69 -1.29
C SER A 41 7.53 2.80 -0.54
N GLY A 42 6.60 2.49 0.37
CA GLY A 42 5.80 3.49 1.05
C GLY A 42 4.84 4.26 0.13
N LEU A 43 4.60 3.79 -1.10
CA LEU A 43 3.63 4.39 -2.02
C LEU A 43 2.20 4.13 -1.52
N TYR A 44 1.39 5.17 -1.53
CA TYR A 44 -0.03 5.07 -1.27
C TYR A 44 -0.79 4.92 -2.58
N ARG A 45 -1.78 4.03 -2.60
CA ARG A 45 -2.72 3.90 -3.72
C ARG A 45 -4.15 3.86 -3.21
N ASN A 46 -5.09 4.18 -4.10
CA ASN A 46 -6.49 3.88 -3.87
C ASN A 46 -6.72 2.37 -4.07
N LYS A 47 -7.32 1.69 -3.08
CA LYS A 47 -7.58 0.25 -3.09
C LYS A 47 -8.47 -0.19 -4.24
N ASN A 48 -9.50 0.60 -4.55
CA ASN A 48 -10.56 0.23 -5.50
C ASN A 48 -10.14 0.47 -6.96
N THR A 49 -9.33 1.50 -7.21
CA THR A 49 -8.90 1.89 -8.56
C THR A 49 -7.45 1.51 -8.86
N HIS A 50 -6.72 1.02 -7.86
CA HIS A 50 -5.28 0.73 -7.90
C HIS A 50 -4.39 1.91 -8.32
N ARG A 51 -4.93 3.13 -8.42
CA ARG A 51 -4.19 4.34 -8.79
C ARG A 51 -3.30 4.79 -7.64
N VAL A 52 -2.00 4.94 -7.91
CA VAL A 52 -1.03 5.54 -6.98
C VAL A 52 -1.35 7.02 -6.79
N LEU A 53 -1.32 7.49 -5.54
CA LEU A 53 -1.61 8.87 -5.22
C LEU A 53 -0.45 9.77 -5.65
N LYS A 54 -0.77 10.91 -6.26
CA LYS A 54 0.22 11.91 -6.63
C LYS A 54 0.54 12.78 -5.40
N PRO A 55 1.81 12.87 -4.97
CA PRO A 55 2.19 13.74 -3.87
C PRO A 55 2.11 15.22 -4.29
N ASN A 56 1.87 16.09 -3.31
CA ASN A 56 1.97 17.54 -3.48
C ASN A 56 3.44 18.00 -3.53
N ALA A 57 3.67 19.30 -3.64
CA ALA A 57 5.02 19.88 -3.67
C ALA A 57 5.87 19.58 -2.41
N LYS A 58 5.23 19.23 -1.28
CA LYS A 58 5.88 18.83 -0.03
C LYS A 58 6.10 17.31 0.09
N GLY A 59 5.79 16.53 -0.95
CA GLY A 59 5.88 15.07 -0.90
C GLY A 59 4.74 14.38 -0.15
N GLN A 60 3.65 15.09 0.15
CA GLN A 60 2.53 14.56 0.93
C GLN A 60 1.36 14.15 0.05
N VAL A 61 0.65 13.11 0.45
CA VAL A 61 -0.63 12.69 -0.15
C VAL A 61 -1.77 12.86 0.84
N ARG A 62 -2.96 13.15 0.32
CA ARG A 62 -4.18 13.34 1.12
C ARG A 62 -5.01 12.06 1.12
N LEU A 63 -5.26 11.52 2.31
CA LEU A 63 -6.19 10.41 2.54
C LEU A 63 -7.52 10.96 3.04
N ILE A 64 -8.62 10.43 2.52
CA ILE A 64 -9.98 10.85 2.87
C ILE A 64 -10.85 9.64 3.15
N ALA A 65 -11.36 9.53 4.37
CA ALA A 65 -12.37 8.53 4.72
C ALA A 65 -13.68 9.23 5.03
N ASN A 66 -14.78 8.67 4.55
CA ASN A 66 -16.12 9.02 5.00
C ASN A 66 -16.55 7.92 5.96
N SER A 67 -16.84 8.25 7.21
CA SER A 67 -17.44 7.35 8.20
C SER A 67 -18.82 7.87 8.59
N ALA A 68 -19.57 7.07 9.34
CA ALA A 68 -20.84 7.49 9.94
C ALA A 68 -20.68 8.72 10.86
N GLU A 69 -19.49 8.88 11.46
CA GLU A 69 -19.11 10.00 12.33
C GLU A 69 -18.65 11.26 11.56
N GLY A 70 -18.57 11.19 10.22
CA GLY A 70 -18.21 12.32 9.35
C GLY A 70 -16.97 12.07 8.49
N LYS A 71 -16.37 13.17 8.01
CA LYS A 71 -15.24 13.12 7.08
C LYS A 71 -13.91 13.20 7.83
N LYS A 72 -13.10 12.15 7.74
CA LYS A 72 -11.71 12.12 8.24
C LYS A 72 -10.74 12.44 7.12
N VAL A 73 -9.81 13.37 7.38
CA VAL A 73 -8.76 13.76 6.43
C VAL A 73 -7.40 13.66 7.11
N LYS A 74 -6.42 13.06 6.42
CA LYS A 74 -5.03 12.99 6.90
C LYS A 74 -4.06 13.24 5.75
N TRP A 75 -3.01 14.01 6.01
CA TRP A 75 -1.86 14.16 5.12
C TRP A 75 -0.74 13.23 5.59
N VAL A 76 -0.18 12.45 4.69
CA VAL A 76 0.91 11.51 4.99
C VAL A 76 2.06 11.71 4.00
N MET A 77 3.29 11.53 4.46
CA MET A 77 4.47 11.54 3.58
C MET A 77 4.43 10.30 2.71
N GLN A 78 4.64 10.49 1.41
CA GLN A 78 4.84 9.41 0.47
C GLN A 78 6.29 9.44 -0.01
N ALA A 79 6.93 8.29 -0.11
CA ALA A 79 8.26 8.23 -0.71
C ALA A 79 8.19 8.77 -2.13
N LYS A 80 9.17 9.61 -2.49
CA LYS A 80 9.35 10.02 -3.88
C LYS A 80 9.74 8.76 -4.66
N ALA A 81 9.00 8.42 -5.70
CA ALA A 81 9.50 7.47 -6.68
C ALA A 81 10.74 8.14 -7.29
N SER A 82 11.93 7.67 -6.91
CA SER A 82 13.20 8.10 -7.50
C SER A 82 13.31 7.66 -8.94
#